data_AF-A0A328YTG0-F1
#
_entry.id   AF-A0A328YTG0-F1
#
_cell.length_a   1.000
_cell.length_b   1.000
_cell.length_c   1.000
_cell.angle_alpha   90.00
_cell.angle_beta   90.00
_cell.angle_gamma   90.00
#
_symmetry.space_group_name_H-M   'P 1'
#
loop_
_entity.id
_entity.type
_entity.pdbx_description
1 polymer ?
#
loop_
_entity_poly.entity_id
_entity_poly.type
_entity_poly.pdbx_seq_one_letter_code
_entity_poly.pdbx_strand_id
1 'polypeptide(L)'
;MDTKIQKLYKFLKENRQYNKQVQEGFIKSCIAIKDLSPEQKVLNLLYGVVNTQSQPKIDKIGPFFKKMYQKDSDLTSYKGFIKTLKKEPKSSDSLFELMKSQNGWGAKTSALFVKYIYLIHTDDSLRDFKIWDDFSLNEYELKLPVDAVITHIFKNNLLNQGCRLDFDGINEFIGKYYSKNNDFIIWDELWFWGFITQKIENNKRVSNEFNENKFWCLQYLEKDIVKIKPLAEKFLQILKNLNIELIDRLL
;
A
#
# COMPACT_ATOMS: atom_id res chain seq x y z
N MET A 1 4.63 -17.94 -17.46
CA MET A 1 4.42 -16.59 -16.90
C MET A 1 5.03 -15.59 -17.86
N ASP A 2 4.33 -14.51 -18.17
CA ASP A 2 4.78 -13.52 -19.14
C ASP A 2 6.16 -12.96 -18.73
N THR A 3 7.15 -13.03 -19.63
CA THR A 3 8.54 -12.57 -19.40
C THR A 3 8.57 -11.10 -18.99
N LYS A 4 7.53 -10.34 -19.33
CA LYS A 4 7.30 -8.95 -18.97
C LYS A 4 6.99 -8.70 -17.49
N ILE A 5 6.05 -9.46 -16.93
CA ILE A 5 5.66 -9.35 -15.51
C ILE A 5 6.88 -9.68 -14.64
N GLN A 6 7.68 -10.65 -15.08
CA GLN A 6 8.93 -11.01 -14.41
C GLN A 6 9.97 -9.87 -14.48
N LYS A 7 10.14 -9.22 -15.64
CA LYS A 7 11.02 -8.04 -15.78
C LYS A 7 10.56 -6.89 -14.88
N LEU A 8 9.26 -6.61 -14.83
CA LEU A 8 8.69 -5.59 -13.98
C LEU A 8 8.90 -5.92 -12.50
N TYR A 9 8.51 -7.12 -12.06
CA TYR A 9 8.69 -7.57 -10.68
C TYR A 9 10.17 -7.54 -10.26
N LYS A 10 11.09 -7.96 -11.14
CA LYS A 10 12.54 -7.85 -10.91
C LYS A 10 12.97 -6.40 -10.72
N PHE A 11 12.52 -5.48 -11.58
CA PHE A 11 12.80 -4.05 -11.45
C PHE A 11 12.28 -3.50 -10.11
N LEU A 12 11.04 -3.81 -9.72
CA LEU A 12 10.46 -3.37 -8.46
C LEU A 12 11.29 -3.88 -7.27
N LYS A 13 11.66 -5.16 -7.29
CA LYS A 13 12.47 -5.80 -6.25
C LYS A 13 13.86 -5.18 -6.10
N GLU A 14 14.53 -4.90 -7.22
CA GLU A 14 15.89 -4.33 -7.26
C GLU A 14 15.93 -2.87 -6.82
N ASN A 15 14.81 -2.15 -6.89
CA ASN A 15 14.74 -0.71 -6.60
C ASN A 15 13.80 -0.38 -5.43
N ARG A 16 13.52 -1.36 -4.56
CA ARG A 16 12.57 -1.25 -3.44
C ARG A 16 12.95 -0.19 -2.40
N GLN A 17 14.22 0.19 -2.33
CA GLN A 17 14.74 1.09 -1.30
C GLN A 17 14.06 2.47 -1.31
N TYR A 18 13.61 2.95 -2.47
CA TYR A 18 13.05 4.30 -2.60
C TYR A 18 11.65 4.41 -1.98
N ASN A 19 10.74 3.50 -2.33
CA ASN A 19 9.42 3.48 -1.71
C ASN A 19 9.51 2.99 -0.26
N LYS A 20 10.43 2.06 0.06
CA LYS A 20 10.71 1.67 1.46
C LYS A 20 11.03 2.90 2.30
N GLN A 21 11.91 3.80 1.83
CA GLN A 21 12.20 5.05 2.51
C GLN A 21 10.95 5.92 2.72
N VAL A 22 10.12 6.05 1.68
CA VAL A 22 8.87 6.81 1.78
C VAL A 22 7.91 6.24 2.82
N GLN A 23 7.74 4.91 2.82
CA GLN A 23 6.85 4.21 3.75
C GLN A 23 7.36 4.24 5.17
N GLU A 24 8.66 4.00 5.39
CA GLU A 24 9.26 4.11 6.70
C GLU A 24 9.14 5.52 7.26
N GLY A 25 9.42 6.54 6.45
CA GLY A 25 9.27 7.93 6.87
C GLY A 25 7.83 8.26 7.27
N PHE A 26 6.85 7.78 6.50
CA PHE A 26 5.44 7.91 6.86
C PHE A 26 5.13 7.20 8.18
N ILE A 27 5.49 5.92 8.32
CA ILE A 27 5.25 5.14 9.55
C ILE A 27 5.87 5.84 10.76
N LYS A 28 7.16 6.19 10.66
CA LYS A 28 7.89 6.89 11.73
C LYS A 28 7.24 8.23 12.06
N SER A 29 6.75 8.98 11.08
CA SER A 29 6.02 10.23 11.36
C SER A 29 4.77 10.04 12.22
N CYS A 30 4.15 8.86 12.18
CA CYS A 30 2.99 8.52 12.99
C CYS A 30 3.36 7.99 14.39
N ILE A 31 4.40 7.15 14.48
CA ILE A 31 4.64 6.31 15.69
C ILE A 31 5.99 6.53 16.37
N ALA A 32 6.96 7.20 15.74
CA ALA A 32 8.29 7.43 16.30
C ALA A 32 8.33 8.71 17.16
N ILE A 33 7.25 8.98 17.88
CA ILE A 33 7.19 10.06 18.88
C ILE A 33 7.60 9.44 20.22
N LYS A 34 8.42 10.17 20.98
CA LYS A 34 8.92 9.72 22.27
C LYS A 34 7.76 9.40 23.22
N ASP A 35 7.90 8.31 23.97
CA ASP A 35 7.02 7.92 25.08
C ASP A 35 5.55 7.65 24.68
N LEU A 36 5.27 7.32 23.40
CA LEU A 36 3.93 6.87 23.00
C LEU A 36 3.60 5.48 23.53
N SER A 37 2.41 5.36 24.13
CA SER A 37 1.82 4.07 24.48
C SER A 37 1.41 3.28 23.21
N PRO A 38 1.23 1.96 23.30
CA PRO A 38 0.69 1.16 22.19
C PRO A 38 -0.61 1.71 21.60
N GLU A 39 -1.52 2.16 22.47
CA GLU A 39 -2.81 2.75 22.06
C GLU A 39 -2.60 4.02 21.24
N GLN A 40 -1.71 4.91 21.70
CA GLN A 40 -1.41 6.15 20.98
C GLN A 40 -0.74 5.86 19.63
N LYS A 41 0.17 4.88 19.57
CA LYS A 41 0.82 4.47 18.31
C LYS A 41 -0.22 3.97 17.30
N VAL A 42 -1.12 3.06 17.68
CA VAL A 42 -2.13 2.55 16.74
C VAL A 42 -3.14 3.63 16.35
N LEU A 43 -3.57 4.50 17.28
CA LEU A 43 -4.46 5.62 16.97
C LEU A 43 -3.82 6.60 15.99
N ASN A 44 -2.56 7.01 16.23
CA ASN A 44 -1.83 7.89 15.32
C ASN A 44 -1.67 7.27 13.94
N LEU A 45 -1.39 5.97 13.86
CA LEU A 45 -1.29 5.27 12.58
C LEU A 45 -2.65 5.22 11.86
N LEU A 46 -3.75 4.94 12.57
CA LEU A 46 -5.11 4.95 12.02
C LEU A 46 -5.47 6.34 11.46
N TYR A 47 -5.18 7.42 12.21
CA TYR A 47 -5.37 8.80 11.76
C TYR A 47 -4.51 9.10 10.52
N GLY A 48 -3.23 8.74 10.56
CA GLY A 48 -2.31 8.92 9.44
C GLY A 48 -2.84 8.27 8.17
N VAL A 49 -3.26 6.99 8.26
CA VAL A 49 -3.79 6.23 7.13
C VAL A 49 -5.07 6.86 6.56
N VAL A 50 -6.02 7.25 7.41
CA VAL A 50 -7.25 7.92 6.96
C VAL A 50 -6.94 9.23 6.23
N ASN A 51 -5.98 10.00 6.74
CA ASN A 51 -5.60 11.30 6.17
C ASN A 51 -4.79 11.17 4.87
N THR A 52 -4.40 9.96 4.44
CA THR A 52 -3.87 9.73 3.09
C THR A 52 -4.96 9.74 2.00
N GLN A 53 -6.24 9.69 2.38
CA GLN A 53 -7.35 9.78 1.43
C GLN A 53 -7.48 11.21 0.92
N SER A 54 -7.71 11.39 -0.38
CA SER A 54 -7.91 12.73 -0.97
C SER A 54 -9.16 13.43 -0.45
N GLN A 55 -10.21 12.66 -0.10
CA GLN A 55 -11.48 13.14 0.45
C GLN A 55 -12.04 12.10 1.44
N PRO A 56 -11.55 12.05 2.69
CA PRO A 56 -12.05 11.10 3.67
C PRO A 56 -13.52 11.38 3.98
N LYS A 57 -14.34 10.32 4.04
CA LYS A 57 -15.76 10.43 4.41
C LYS A 57 -15.88 10.57 5.93
N ILE A 58 -15.53 11.75 6.46
CA ILE A 58 -15.38 12.00 7.90
C ILE A 58 -16.62 11.57 8.71
N ASP A 59 -17.83 11.84 8.23
CA ASP A 59 -19.07 11.43 8.91
C ASP A 59 -19.20 9.91 9.07
N LYS A 60 -18.63 9.15 8.13
CA LYS A 60 -18.60 7.68 8.20
C LYS A 60 -17.46 7.17 9.09
N ILE A 61 -16.36 7.90 9.17
CA ILE A 61 -15.14 7.53 9.91
C ILE A 61 -15.23 7.93 11.39
N GLY A 62 -15.92 9.03 11.71
CA GLY A 62 -16.07 9.54 13.07
C GLY A 62 -16.59 8.51 14.07
N PRO A 63 -17.66 7.74 13.77
CA PRO A 63 -18.13 6.66 14.65
C PRO A 63 -17.08 5.60 14.95
N PHE A 64 -16.20 5.27 13.99
CA PHE A 64 -15.11 4.32 14.22
C PHE A 64 -14.12 4.86 15.26
N PHE A 65 -13.68 6.12 15.13
CA PHE A 65 -12.78 6.69 16.13
C PHE A 65 -13.47 6.86 17.49
N LYS A 66 -14.73 7.30 17.53
CA LYS A 66 -15.50 7.34 18.79
C LYS A 66 -15.48 5.99 19.49
N LYS A 67 -15.68 4.90 18.75
CA LYS A 67 -15.57 3.53 19.25
C LYS A 67 -14.19 3.25 19.84
N MET A 68 -13.10 3.56 19.14
CA MET A 68 -11.72 3.33 19.63
C MET A 68 -11.38 4.06 20.96
N TYR A 69 -12.09 5.14 21.28
CA TYR A 69 -11.91 5.89 22.54
C TYR A 69 -12.91 5.48 23.64
N GLN A 70 -13.78 4.49 23.40
CA GLN A 70 -14.69 3.98 24.43
C GLN A 70 -13.92 3.18 25.49
N LYS A 71 -14.47 3.15 26.71
CA LYS A 71 -13.85 2.48 27.88
C LYS A 71 -13.66 0.97 27.69
N ASP A 72 -14.48 0.33 26.87
CA ASP A 72 -14.43 -1.09 26.55
C ASP A 72 -13.49 -1.41 25.37
N SER A 73 -12.87 -0.41 24.74
CA SER A 73 -11.80 -0.63 23.76
C SER A 73 -10.51 -1.02 24.47
N ASP A 74 -9.81 -1.99 23.88
CA ASP A 74 -8.46 -2.36 24.27
C ASP A 74 -7.56 -2.22 23.04
N LEU A 75 -6.64 -1.25 23.08
CA LEU A 75 -5.67 -1.01 22.03
C LEU A 75 -4.23 -1.35 22.49
N THR A 76 -4.08 -1.83 23.74
CA THR A 76 -2.78 -2.15 24.36
C THR A 76 -2.15 -3.42 23.79
N SER A 77 -2.99 -4.29 23.23
CA SER A 77 -2.61 -5.59 22.70
C SER A 77 -3.26 -5.82 21.33
N TYR A 78 -2.65 -6.67 20.51
CA TYR A 78 -3.20 -7.05 19.21
C TYR A 78 -4.54 -7.77 19.38
N LYS A 79 -4.64 -8.72 20.32
CA LYS A 79 -5.90 -9.42 20.61
C LYS A 79 -6.99 -8.47 21.11
N GLY A 80 -6.61 -7.49 21.94
CA GLY A 80 -7.49 -6.40 22.37
C GLY A 80 -8.02 -5.61 21.19
N PHE A 81 -7.14 -5.21 20.27
CA PHE A 81 -7.51 -4.43 19.11
C PHE A 81 -8.50 -5.20 18.21
N ILE A 82 -8.25 -6.49 17.97
CA ILE A 82 -9.16 -7.35 17.20
C ILE A 82 -10.53 -7.47 17.87
N LYS A 83 -10.58 -7.66 19.20
CA LYS A 83 -11.84 -7.67 19.98
C LYS A 83 -12.57 -6.32 19.93
N THR A 84 -11.82 -5.23 19.91
CA THR A 84 -12.37 -3.89 19.73
C THR A 84 -13.03 -3.78 18.36
N LEU A 85 -12.41 -4.27 17.27
CA LEU A 85 -13.02 -4.27 15.94
C LEU A 85 -14.29 -5.14 15.88
N LYS A 86 -14.29 -6.30 16.55
CA LYS A 86 -15.41 -7.24 16.62
C LYS A 86 -15.42 -7.96 17.96
N LYS A 87 -16.50 -7.81 18.73
CA LYS A 87 -16.65 -8.33 20.11
C LYS A 87 -16.32 -9.82 20.25
N GLU A 88 -16.73 -10.62 19.27
CA GLU A 88 -16.48 -12.07 19.20
C GLU A 88 -15.76 -12.41 17.88
N PRO A 89 -14.44 -12.23 17.81
CA PRO A 89 -13.66 -12.54 16.62
C PRO A 89 -13.48 -14.06 16.51
N LYS A 90 -13.64 -14.57 15.29
CA LYS A 90 -13.35 -15.96 14.94
C LYS A 90 -11.89 -16.08 14.53
N SER A 91 -11.29 -17.26 14.67
CA SER A 91 -9.93 -17.52 14.19
C SER A 91 -9.75 -17.32 12.68
N SER A 92 -10.84 -17.40 11.91
CA SER A 92 -10.86 -17.13 10.47
C SER A 92 -10.93 -15.64 10.12
N ASP A 93 -11.15 -14.75 11.09
CA ASP A 93 -11.27 -13.32 10.82
C ASP A 93 -9.88 -12.71 10.61
N SER A 94 -9.57 -12.31 9.38
CA SER A 94 -8.34 -11.57 9.10
C SER A 94 -8.50 -10.09 9.50
N LEU A 95 -7.40 -9.45 9.92
CA LEU A 95 -7.42 -8.03 10.24
C LEU A 95 -7.92 -7.18 9.07
N PHE A 96 -7.58 -7.57 7.83
CA PHE A 96 -8.06 -6.88 6.62
C PHE A 96 -9.59 -6.84 6.54
N GLU A 97 -10.26 -7.99 6.69
CA GLU A 97 -11.73 -8.05 6.59
C GLU A 97 -12.39 -7.35 7.78
N LEU A 98 -11.81 -7.46 8.98
CA LEU A 98 -12.28 -6.73 10.17
C LEU A 98 -12.22 -5.22 9.97
N MET A 99 -11.10 -4.71 9.44
CA MET A 99 -10.95 -3.28 9.14
C MET A 99 -11.90 -2.85 8.01
N LYS A 100 -11.96 -3.60 6.90
CA LYS A 100 -12.86 -3.32 5.76
C LYS A 100 -14.34 -3.33 6.14
N SER A 101 -14.71 -4.09 7.17
CA SER A 101 -16.10 -4.11 7.69
C SER A 101 -16.47 -2.86 8.50
N GLN A 102 -15.49 -2.06 8.94
CA GLN A 102 -15.77 -0.82 9.68
C GLN A 102 -16.28 0.26 8.73
N ASN A 103 -17.32 0.99 9.13
CA ASN A 103 -17.84 2.08 8.32
C ASN A 103 -16.75 3.15 8.08
N GLY A 104 -16.65 3.63 6.84
CA GLY A 104 -15.59 4.58 6.43
C GLY A 104 -14.25 3.94 6.04
N TRP A 105 -14.05 2.64 6.27
CA TRP A 105 -12.81 1.93 5.93
C TRP A 105 -12.98 1.10 4.65
N GLY A 106 -12.62 1.68 3.51
CA GLY A 106 -12.63 0.98 2.23
C GLY A 106 -11.45 0.01 2.07
N ALA A 107 -11.54 -0.86 1.07
CA ALA A 107 -10.54 -1.91 0.82
C ALA A 107 -9.09 -1.39 0.71
N LYS A 108 -8.85 -0.30 -0.03
CA LYS A 108 -7.52 0.33 -0.12
C LYS A 108 -6.99 0.74 1.26
N THR A 109 -7.81 1.45 2.03
CA THR A 109 -7.43 2.01 3.32
C THR A 109 -7.15 0.91 4.34
N SER A 110 -7.99 -0.13 4.36
CA SER A 110 -7.77 -1.31 5.20
C SER A 110 -6.49 -2.06 4.80
N ALA A 111 -6.25 -2.28 3.51
CA ALA A 111 -5.02 -2.92 3.02
C ALA A 111 -3.78 -2.11 3.41
N LEU A 112 -3.84 -0.78 3.30
CA LEU A 112 -2.73 0.11 3.65
C LEU A 112 -2.41 0.04 5.15
N PHE A 113 -3.43 0.08 6.01
CA PHE A 113 -3.25 -0.06 7.46
C PHE A 113 -2.65 -1.42 7.83
N VAL A 114 -3.20 -2.52 7.30
CA VAL A 114 -2.70 -3.87 7.57
C VAL A 114 -1.25 -4.03 7.12
N LYS A 115 -0.89 -3.48 5.95
CA LYS A 115 0.50 -3.46 5.46
C LYS A 115 1.41 -2.74 6.44
N TYR A 116 1.01 -1.58 6.97
CA TYR A 116 1.85 -0.85 7.91
C TYR A 116 1.99 -1.57 9.25
N ILE A 117 0.93 -2.17 9.79
CA ILE A 117 1.03 -3.04 10.96
C ILE A 117 2.01 -4.19 10.69
N TYR A 118 1.90 -4.87 9.55
CA TYR A 118 2.84 -5.93 9.19
C TYR A 118 4.28 -5.42 9.17
N LEU A 119 4.57 -4.33 8.44
CA LEU A 119 5.92 -3.75 8.34
C LEU A 119 6.48 -3.33 9.71
N ILE A 120 5.69 -2.70 10.57
CA ILE A 120 6.11 -2.30 11.93
C ILE A 120 6.57 -3.50 12.74
N HIS A 121 5.92 -4.66 12.58
CA HIS A 121 6.21 -5.84 13.37
C HIS A 121 7.26 -6.77 12.74
N THR A 122 7.53 -6.66 11.44
CA THR A 122 8.43 -7.57 10.71
C THR A 122 9.68 -6.93 10.12
N ASP A 123 9.69 -5.63 9.85
CA ASP A 123 10.87 -4.97 9.28
C ASP A 123 11.85 -4.60 10.38
N ASP A 124 13.09 -5.05 10.26
CA ASP A 124 14.16 -4.80 11.23
C ASP A 124 14.43 -3.31 11.43
N SER A 125 14.19 -2.47 10.40
CA SER A 125 14.35 -1.01 10.50
C SER A 125 13.30 -0.33 11.39
N LEU A 126 12.24 -1.06 11.77
CA LEU A 126 11.14 -0.60 12.61
C LEU A 126 11.03 -1.36 13.93
N ARG A 127 12.00 -2.22 14.26
CA ARG A 127 11.94 -3.11 15.42
C ARG A 127 11.70 -2.40 16.75
N ASP A 128 12.21 -1.17 16.91
CA ASP A 128 12.10 -0.37 18.13
C ASP A 128 10.73 0.32 18.25
N PHE A 129 9.91 0.27 17.19
CA PHE A 129 8.60 0.91 17.10
C PHE A 129 7.43 -0.08 17.10
N LYS A 130 7.69 -1.37 17.36
CA LYS A 130 6.63 -2.37 17.54
C LYS A 130 5.55 -1.85 18.49
N ILE A 131 4.29 -2.16 18.15
CA ILE A 131 3.13 -1.67 18.91
C ILE A 131 2.77 -2.69 20.00
N TRP A 132 2.66 -3.96 19.61
CA TRP A 132 2.16 -5.05 20.45
C TRP A 132 3.14 -6.21 20.61
N ASP A 133 3.26 -6.72 21.83
CA ASP A 133 4.08 -7.91 22.13
C ASP A 133 3.38 -9.22 21.75
N ASP A 134 2.05 -9.26 21.78
CA ASP A 134 1.23 -10.44 21.46
C ASP A 134 0.90 -10.58 19.96
N PHE A 135 1.58 -9.82 19.09
CA PHE A 135 1.41 -9.88 17.65
C PHE A 135 1.89 -11.22 17.07
N SER A 136 1.06 -11.85 16.23
CA SER A 136 1.37 -13.13 15.56
C SER A 136 1.33 -12.99 14.03
N LEU A 137 2.38 -13.49 13.37
CA LEU A 137 2.53 -13.42 11.91
C LEU A 137 1.59 -14.34 11.14
N ASN A 138 1.12 -15.41 11.77
CA ASN A 138 0.40 -16.50 11.08
C ASN A 138 -1.02 -16.11 10.63
N GLU A 139 -1.48 -14.90 10.97
CA GLU A 139 -2.84 -14.42 10.73
C GLU A 139 -2.93 -13.30 9.68
N TYR A 140 -1.81 -12.98 9.01
CA TYR A 140 -1.73 -11.84 8.10
C TYR A 140 -1.63 -12.29 6.64
N GLU A 141 -2.68 -12.00 5.88
CA GLU A 141 -2.65 -12.00 4.42
C GLU A 141 -2.64 -10.54 3.93
N LEU A 142 -1.52 -10.13 3.33
CA LEU A 142 -1.42 -8.80 2.75
C LEU A 142 -2.20 -8.72 1.45
N LYS A 143 -2.83 -7.57 1.24
CA LYS A 143 -3.40 -7.17 -0.05
C LYS A 143 -2.69 -5.92 -0.53
N LEU A 144 -2.48 -5.81 -1.84
CA LEU A 144 -1.98 -4.61 -2.48
C LEU A 144 -3.01 -3.47 -2.31
N PRO A 145 -2.64 -2.32 -1.73
CA PRO A 145 -3.49 -1.14 -1.65
C PRO A 145 -3.70 -0.50 -3.04
N VAL A 146 -4.67 -1.01 -3.79
CA VAL A 146 -4.94 -0.54 -5.16
C VAL A 146 -5.61 0.84 -5.15
N ASP A 147 -5.03 1.78 -5.89
CA ASP A 147 -5.61 3.10 -6.15
C ASP A 147 -5.50 3.49 -7.63
N ALA A 148 -5.88 4.73 -7.96
CA ALA A 148 -5.88 5.21 -9.34
C ALA A 148 -4.50 5.16 -10.03
N VAL A 149 -3.39 5.20 -9.28
CA VAL A 149 -2.04 5.04 -9.84
C VAL A 149 -1.84 3.61 -10.32
N ILE A 150 -2.10 2.64 -9.44
CA ILE A 150 -1.94 1.21 -9.74
C ILE A 150 -2.96 0.76 -10.79
N THR A 151 -4.24 1.13 -10.63
CA THR A 151 -5.29 0.84 -11.62
C THR A 151 -4.91 1.33 -13.01
N HIS A 152 -4.29 2.52 -13.10
CA HIS A 152 -3.84 3.04 -14.38
C HIS A 152 -2.68 2.25 -14.99
N ILE A 153 -1.71 1.81 -14.18
CA ILE A 153 -0.61 0.95 -14.65
C ILE A 153 -1.18 -0.34 -15.23
N PHE A 154 -2.14 -0.97 -14.54
CA PHE A 154 -2.80 -2.18 -15.01
C PHE A 154 -3.60 -1.97 -16.29
N LYS A 155 -4.36 -0.87 -16.36
CA LYS A 155 -5.21 -0.53 -17.51
C LYS A 155 -4.41 -0.25 -18.78
N ASN A 156 -3.38 0.58 -18.69
CA ASN A 156 -2.74 1.17 -19.87
C ASN A 156 -1.49 0.44 -20.36
N ASN A 157 -0.96 -0.51 -19.59
CA ASN A 157 0.25 -1.25 -19.97
C ASN A 157 0.01 -2.75 -20.05
N LEU A 158 -1.24 -3.15 -20.33
CA LEU A 158 -1.62 -4.52 -20.66
C LEU A 158 -1.25 -5.57 -19.60
N LEU A 159 -1.04 -5.17 -18.34
CA LEU A 159 -1.05 -6.11 -17.21
C LEU A 159 -2.45 -6.70 -16.99
N ASN A 160 -3.46 -6.10 -17.62
CA ASN A 160 -4.82 -6.59 -17.66
C ASN A 160 -4.94 -7.85 -18.55
N GLN A 161 -4.41 -8.99 -18.09
CA GLN A 161 -4.60 -10.30 -18.72
C GLN A 161 -6.03 -10.83 -18.47
N GLY A 162 -7.04 -10.02 -18.80
CA GLY A 162 -8.46 -10.31 -18.54
C GLY A 162 -8.87 -10.20 -17.07
N CYS A 163 -8.10 -9.48 -16.24
CA CYS A 163 -8.47 -9.25 -14.84
C CYS A 163 -9.44 -8.08 -14.69
N ARG A 164 -10.26 -8.08 -13.63
CA ARG A 164 -11.04 -6.90 -13.26
C ARG A 164 -10.08 -5.79 -12.84
N LEU A 165 -10.28 -4.59 -13.37
CA LEU A 165 -9.48 -3.40 -13.07
C LEU A 165 -9.95 -2.68 -11.80
N ASP A 166 -10.22 -3.47 -10.76
CA ASP A 166 -10.62 -3.00 -9.43
C ASP A 166 -9.72 -3.64 -8.36
N PHE A 167 -9.98 -3.30 -7.10
CA PHE A 167 -9.18 -3.78 -5.97
C PHE A 167 -9.09 -5.31 -5.93
N ASP A 168 -10.22 -6.00 -6.07
CA ASP A 168 -10.27 -7.46 -5.94
C ASP A 168 -9.59 -8.13 -7.15
N GLY A 169 -9.90 -7.70 -8.38
CA GLY A 169 -9.34 -8.31 -9.58
C GLY A 169 -7.84 -8.18 -9.72
N ILE A 170 -7.27 -7.04 -9.29
CA ILE A 170 -5.81 -6.85 -9.28
C ILE A 170 -5.15 -7.70 -8.20
N ASN A 171 -5.74 -7.80 -7.01
CA ASN A 171 -5.21 -8.65 -5.94
C ASN A 171 -5.31 -10.14 -6.28
N GLU A 172 -6.42 -10.58 -6.88
CA GLU A 172 -6.58 -11.95 -7.39
C GLU A 172 -5.54 -12.26 -8.47
N PHE A 173 -5.29 -11.32 -9.39
CA PHE A 173 -4.29 -11.49 -10.43
C PHE A 173 -2.89 -11.67 -9.85
N ILE A 174 -2.49 -10.83 -8.89
CA ILE A 174 -1.19 -10.97 -8.21
C ILE A 174 -1.13 -12.30 -7.45
N GLY A 175 -2.18 -12.62 -6.68
CA GLY A 175 -2.28 -13.83 -5.86
C GLY A 175 -2.11 -15.14 -6.63
N LYS A 176 -2.52 -15.18 -7.91
CA LYS A 176 -2.33 -16.35 -8.79
C LYS A 176 -0.86 -16.72 -9.00
N TYR A 177 0.04 -15.74 -8.99
CA TYR A 177 1.46 -15.93 -9.30
C TYR A 177 2.38 -15.64 -8.12
N TYR A 178 1.88 -14.91 -7.13
CA TYR A 178 2.61 -14.38 -5.99
C TYR A 178 1.74 -14.46 -4.74
N SER A 179 2.04 -15.41 -3.86
CA SER A 179 1.19 -15.70 -2.70
C SER A 179 1.81 -15.30 -1.36
N LYS A 180 3.06 -14.83 -1.33
CA LYS A 180 3.74 -14.46 -0.09
C LYS A 180 3.53 -12.99 0.22
N ASN A 181 3.39 -12.63 1.49
CA ASN A 181 3.29 -11.23 1.93
C ASN A 181 4.41 -10.34 1.38
N ASN A 182 5.65 -10.86 1.32
CA ASN A 182 6.78 -10.13 0.75
C ASN A 182 6.59 -9.80 -0.74
N ASP A 183 5.83 -10.59 -1.49
CA ASP A 183 5.53 -10.28 -2.88
C ASP A 183 4.57 -9.09 -3.00
N PHE A 184 3.56 -9.00 -2.13
CA PHE A 184 2.64 -7.86 -2.09
C PHE A 184 3.36 -6.56 -1.71
N ILE A 185 4.38 -6.63 -0.85
CA ILE A 185 5.27 -5.49 -0.55
C ILE A 185 6.02 -5.05 -1.80
N ILE A 186 6.57 -6.01 -2.58
CA ILE A 186 7.27 -5.68 -3.84
C ILE A 186 6.30 -5.12 -4.88
N TRP A 187 5.08 -5.64 -4.98
CA TRP A 187 4.09 -5.11 -5.92
C TRP A 187 3.59 -3.71 -5.55
N ASP A 188 3.63 -3.34 -4.27
CA ASP A 188 3.28 -1.99 -3.80
C ASP A 188 4.27 -0.92 -4.25
N GLU A 189 5.49 -1.30 -4.66
CA GLU A 189 6.45 -0.42 -5.35
C GLU A 189 5.88 0.21 -6.63
N LEU A 190 4.88 -0.42 -7.26
CA LEU A 190 4.16 0.15 -8.39
C LEU A 190 3.59 1.53 -8.07
N TRP A 191 3.15 1.76 -6.82
CA TRP A 191 2.60 3.04 -6.43
C TRP A 191 3.65 4.15 -6.55
N PHE A 192 4.86 3.94 -6.04
CA PHE A 192 5.93 4.92 -6.10
C PHE A 192 6.32 5.26 -7.54
N TRP A 193 6.66 4.24 -8.32
CA TRP A 193 7.11 4.42 -9.70
C TRP A 193 6.01 4.99 -10.59
N GLY A 194 4.78 4.49 -10.43
CA GLY A 194 3.61 5.02 -11.11
C GLY A 194 3.30 6.46 -10.70
N PHE A 195 3.46 6.82 -9.42
CA PHE A 195 3.18 8.17 -8.94
C PHE A 195 4.07 9.18 -9.65
N ILE A 196 5.40 8.98 -9.61
CA ILE A 196 6.40 9.90 -10.20
C ILE A 196 6.49 9.83 -11.72
N THR A 197 5.75 8.96 -12.40
CA THR A 197 5.75 8.85 -13.88
C THR A 197 4.38 9.14 -14.50
N GLN A 198 3.41 9.53 -13.67
CA GLN A 198 2.06 9.86 -14.11
C GLN A 198 1.73 11.33 -13.89
N LYS A 199 0.88 11.89 -14.75
CA LYS A 199 0.24 13.20 -14.55
C LYS A 199 -1.22 13.17 -14.98
N ILE A 200 -1.96 14.22 -14.66
CA ILE A 200 -3.32 14.44 -15.15
C ILE A 200 -3.26 15.48 -16.26
N GLU A 201 -3.71 15.09 -17.46
CA GLU A 201 -3.85 15.95 -18.63
C GLU A 201 -5.28 15.81 -19.16
N ASN A 202 -5.97 16.93 -19.40
CA ASN A 202 -7.36 16.92 -19.90
C ASN A 202 -8.29 15.99 -19.09
N ASN A 203 -8.19 16.05 -17.76
CA ASN A 203 -8.92 15.18 -16.82
C ASN A 203 -8.65 13.66 -16.98
N LYS A 204 -7.59 13.28 -17.68
CA LYS A 204 -7.16 11.90 -17.87
C LYS A 204 -5.76 11.69 -17.31
N ARG A 205 -5.54 10.52 -16.73
CA ARG A 205 -4.21 10.12 -16.28
C ARG A 205 -3.40 9.65 -17.48
N VAL A 206 -2.13 10.04 -17.56
CA VAL A 206 -1.18 9.64 -18.60
C VAL A 206 0.16 9.23 -17.98
N SER A 207 0.92 8.35 -18.65
CA SER A 207 2.20 7.78 -18.18
C SER A 207 3.28 7.87 -19.27
N ASN A 208 3.81 9.07 -19.49
CA ASN A 208 4.66 9.34 -20.67
C ASN A 208 6.12 9.66 -20.32
N GLU A 209 6.32 10.33 -19.17
CA GLU A 209 7.59 10.92 -18.75
C GLU A 209 7.69 11.01 -17.22
N PHE A 210 8.89 11.32 -16.73
CA PHE A 210 9.13 11.61 -15.32
C PHE A 210 8.42 12.91 -14.90
N ASN A 211 7.61 12.83 -13.85
CA ASN A 211 6.91 13.96 -13.25
C ASN A 211 7.73 14.51 -12.07
N GLU A 212 8.55 15.50 -12.39
CA GLU A 212 9.46 16.13 -11.43
C GLU A 212 8.72 16.80 -10.27
N ASN A 213 7.58 17.47 -10.51
CA ASN A 213 6.80 18.09 -9.44
C ASN A 213 6.34 17.07 -8.40
N LYS A 214 5.88 15.89 -8.84
CA LYS A 214 5.50 14.82 -7.93
C LYS A 214 6.69 14.27 -7.15
N PHE A 215 7.85 14.13 -7.79
CA PHE A 215 9.08 13.73 -7.10
C PHE A 215 9.43 14.70 -5.96
N TRP A 216 9.38 16.01 -6.23
CA TRP A 216 9.67 17.02 -5.20
C TRP A 216 8.65 16.99 -4.05
N CYS A 217 7.39 16.63 -4.31
CA CYS A 217 6.35 16.49 -3.28
C CYS A 217 6.45 15.22 -2.42
N LEU A 218 7.34 14.26 -2.70
CA LEU A 218 7.49 13.06 -1.88
C LEU A 218 8.26 13.36 -0.59
N GLN A 219 7.54 13.73 0.47
CA GLN A 219 8.10 14.25 1.73
C GLN A 219 9.31 13.48 2.28
N TYR A 220 9.23 12.14 2.34
CA TYR A 220 10.20 11.32 3.06
C TYR A 220 11.34 10.75 2.19
N LEU A 221 11.32 11.03 0.89
CA LEU A 221 12.32 10.54 -0.06
C LEU A 221 13.58 11.42 -0.06
N GLU A 222 14.76 10.82 -0.14
CA GLU A 222 16.00 11.54 -0.43
C GLU A 222 15.93 12.14 -1.85
N LYS A 223 16.21 13.44 -1.98
CA LYS A 223 16.03 14.18 -3.24
C LYS A 223 17.20 14.00 -4.21
N ASP A 224 17.54 12.74 -4.52
CA ASP A 224 18.55 12.38 -5.52
C ASP A 224 17.91 12.14 -6.89
N ILE A 225 17.60 13.25 -7.57
CA ILE A 225 16.98 13.22 -8.90
C ILE A 225 17.89 12.56 -9.95
N VAL A 226 19.21 12.68 -9.80
CA VAL A 226 20.20 12.14 -10.74
C VAL A 226 20.14 10.61 -10.77
N LYS A 227 19.91 9.97 -9.61
CA LYS A 227 19.70 8.51 -9.55
C LYS A 227 18.29 8.10 -9.94
N ILE A 228 17.26 8.83 -9.50
CA ILE A 228 15.87 8.37 -9.58
C ILE A 228 15.27 8.58 -10.97
N LYS A 229 15.59 9.69 -11.66
CA LYS A 229 15.03 9.99 -12.97
C LYS A 229 15.37 8.91 -14.03
N PRO A 230 16.63 8.46 -14.19
CA PRO A 230 16.95 7.37 -15.11
C PRO A 230 16.23 6.05 -14.81
N LEU A 231 16.01 5.75 -13.52
CA LEU A 231 15.26 4.56 -13.11
C LEU A 231 13.77 4.68 -13.43
N ALA A 232 13.19 5.87 -13.26
CA ALA A 232 11.81 6.15 -13.65
C ALA A 232 11.62 6.05 -15.17
N GLU A 233 12.59 6.52 -15.95
CA GLU A 233 12.61 6.34 -17.41
C GLU A 233 12.73 4.86 -17.79
N LYS A 234 13.58 4.09 -17.12
CA LYS A 234 13.66 2.62 -17.28
C LYS A 234 12.36 1.92 -16.92
N PHE A 235 11.68 2.33 -15.86
CA PHE A 235 10.35 1.84 -15.49
C PHE A 235 9.34 2.09 -16.62
N LEU A 236 9.30 3.31 -17.16
CA LEU A 236 8.45 3.65 -18.30
C LEU A 236 8.79 2.83 -19.55
N GLN A 237 10.07 2.56 -19.82
CA GLN A 237 10.48 1.70 -20.94
C GLN A 237 10.00 0.25 -20.74
N ILE A 238 10.12 -0.29 -19.53
CA ILE A 238 9.58 -1.61 -19.20
C ILE A 238 8.08 -1.64 -19.50
N LEU A 239 7.34 -0.61 -19.08
CA LEU A 239 5.90 -0.46 -19.32
C LEU A 239 5.55 -0.28 -20.81
N LYS A 240 6.29 0.54 -21.57
CA LYS A 240 6.04 0.78 -23.01
C LYS A 240 6.33 -0.45 -23.85
N ASN A 241 7.38 -1.20 -23.52
CA ASN A 241 7.68 -2.49 -24.14
C ASN A 241 6.59 -3.55 -23.82
N LEU A 242 5.73 -3.31 -22.81
CA LEU A 242 4.50 -4.10 -22.65
C LEU A 242 3.53 -3.91 -23.83
N ASN A 243 3.50 -2.73 -24.45
CA ASN A 243 2.57 -2.35 -25.51
C ASN A 243 2.96 -2.83 -26.92
N ILE A 244 4.25 -2.99 -27.24
CA ILE A 244 4.70 -3.25 -28.62
C ILE A 244 4.50 -4.72 -29.06
N GLU A 245 4.84 -5.71 -28.22
CA GLU A 245 4.81 -7.13 -28.65
C GLU A 245 3.40 -7.74 -28.83
N LEU A 246 2.33 -6.96 -28.64
CA LEU A 246 0.94 -7.38 -28.90
C LEU A 246 0.41 -6.87 -30.25
N ILE A 247 1.09 -5.90 -30.87
CA ILE A 247 0.75 -5.42 -32.23
C ILE A 247 1.26 -6.43 -33.27
N ASP A 248 2.41 -7.05 -33.05
CA ASP A 248 3.01 -8.05 -33.97
C ASP A 248 2.33 -9.44 -33.94
N ARG A 249 1.24 -9.61 -33.18
CA ARG A 249 0.42 -10.84 -33.18
C ARG A 249 -0.99 -10.63 -33.74
N LEU A 250 -1.28 -9.42 -34.24
CA LEU A 250 -2.56 -9.05 -34.86
C LEU A 250 -2.37 -8.48 -36.28
N LEU A 251 -1.18 -8.64 -36.86
CA LEU A 251 -0.84 -8.45 -38.27
C LEU A 251 -0.27 -9.77 -38.82
#